data_AF-A0AAJ5FKF3-F1
#
_entry.id   AF-A0AAJ5FKF3-F1
#
_cell.length_a   1.000
_cell.length_b   1.000
_cell.length_c   1.000
_cell.angle_alpha   90.00
_cell.angle_beta   90.00
_cell.angle_gamma   90.00
#
_symmetry.space_group_name_H-M   'P 1'
#
loop_
_entity.id
_entity.type
_entity.pdbx_description
1 polymer ?
#
loop_
_entity_poly.entity_id
_entity_poly.type
_entity_poly.pdbx_seq_one_letter_code
_entity_poly.pdbx_strand_id
1 'polypeptide(L)'
;MSKMKLKIASILLVFGFSFGIVTDVTTNLLPQTTTTAQASTKLTASQKKQIAKINASLSKKQMAAKNWIAYHESSYSYRAVNGNCYGRYQLLKSYLHGNLSPVNQEKVANSYVKGRYGTWTKAKKYWQSHHWY
;
A
#
# COMPACT_ATOMS: atom_id res chain seq x y z
N MET A 1 27.15 8.82 -26.46
CA MET A 1 26.29 9.00 -25.27
C MET A 1 24.99 8.22 -25.47
N SER A 2 24.94 6.95 -25.06
CA SER A 2 23.73 6.12 -25.19
C SER A 2 23.02 6.03 -23.84
N LYS A 3 21.76 6.49 -23.77
CA LYS A 3 20.96 6.55 -22.55
C LYS A 3 20.47 5.14 -22.20
N MET A 4 21.04 4.52 -21.17
CA MET A 4 20.55 3.26 -20.61
C MET A 4 19.14 3.44 -20.06
N LYS A 5 18.14 2.84 -20.72
CA LYS A 5 16.78 2.67 -20.20
C LYS A 5 16.79 1.48 -19.25
N LEU A 6 16.88 1.75 -17.95
CA LEU A 6 16.82 0.74 -16.91
C LEU A 6 15.39 0.18 -16.81
N LYS A 7 15.12 -0.91 -17.55
CA LYS A 7 13.88 -1.70 -17.40
C LYS A 7 14.04 -2.63 -16.21
N ILE A 8 13.65 -2.19 -15.02
CA ILE A 8 13.60 -3.08 -13.86
C ILE A 8 12.24 -3.78 -13.87
N ALA A 9 12.14 -4.88 -14.61
CA ALA A 9 11.10 -5.87 -14.41
C ALA A 9 11.55 -6.77 -13.26
N SER A 10 11.08 -6.50 -12.04
CA SER A 10 11.34 -7.37 -10.90
C SER A 10 10.24 -8.41 -10.76
N ILE A 11 10.72 -9.64 -10.92
CA ILE A 11 10.18 -10.99 -10.84
C ILE A 11 9.19 -11.26 -9.69
N LEU A 12 8.19 -12.07 -10.06
CA LEU A 12 7.21 -12.84 -9.29
C LEU A 12 7.69 -13.35 -7.91
N LEU A 13 6.79 -13.32 -6.93
CA LEU A 13 6.80 -14.27 -5.82
C LEU A 13 5.35 -14.68 -5.50
N VAL A 14 5.18 -16.00 -5.37
CA VAL A 14 3.91 -16.73 -5.26
C VAL A 14 3.15 -16.36 -3.99
N PHE A 15 1.91 -15.88 -4.13
CA PHE A 15 1.01 -15.60 -3.01
C PHE A 15 0.15 -16.84 -2.70
N GLY A 16 0.60 -17.67 -1.75
CA GLY A 16 -0.25 -18.66 -1.10
C GLY A 16 -1.02 -18.01 0.04
N PHE A 17 -2.25 -17.54 -0.22
CA PHE A 17 -3.16 -17.05 0.82
C PHE A 17 -3.95 -18.25 1.38
N SER A 18 -3.67 -18.66 2.61
CA SER A 18 -4.60 -19.48 3.40
C SER A 18 -5.41 -18.55 4.29
N PHE A 19 -6.67 -18.32 3.94
CA PHE A 19 -7.64 -17.56 4.73
C PHE A 19 -8.28 -18.47 5.77
N GLY A 20 -8.11 -18.16 7.06
CA GLY A 20 -8.96 -18.71 8.13
C GLY A 20 -10.25 -17.90 8.21
N ILE A 21 -11.39 -18.56 8.05
CA ILE A 21 -12.73 -18.01 8.27
C ILE A 21 -13.02 -18.03 9.78
N VAL A 22 -13.50 -16.92 10.33
CA VAL A 22 -14.25 -16.92 11.60
C VAL A 22 -15.52 -16.11 11.40
N THR A 23 -16.65 -16.78 11.53
CA THR A 23 -18.00 -16.20 11.56
C THR A 23 -18.33 -15.75 12.97
N ASP A 24 -18.88 -14.55 13.14
CA ASP A 24 -19.84 -14.30 14.21
C ASP A 24 -20.78 -13.14 13.87
N VAL A 25 -22.07 -13.36 14.14
CA VAL A 25 -23.20 -12.43 13.92
C VAL A 25 -23.58 -11.85 15.28
N THR A 26 -23.54 -10.53 15.43
CA THR A 26 -24.42 -9.80 16.37
C THR A 26 -24.48 -8.32 15.95
N THR A 27 -25.71 -7.81 15.83
CA THR A 27 -26.08 -6.42 15.58
C THR A 27 -25.83 -5.54 16.79
N ASN A 28 -25.11 -4.42 16.62
CA ASN A 28 -25.37 -3.15 17.34
C ASN A 28 -24.67 -1.96 16.64
N LEU A 29 -25.41 -0.86 16.51
CA LEU A 29 -25.10 0.36 15.74
C LEU A 29 -24.01 1.22 16.37
N LEU A 30 -22.77 1.08 15.90
CA LEU A 30 -21.65 2.04 15.90
C LEU A 30 -20.65 1.49 14.85
N PRO A 31 -19.94 2.27 14.00
CA PRO A 31 -18.89 1.69 13.19
C PRO A 31 -17.65 1.42 14.06
N GLN A 32 -17.78 0.41 14.93
CA GLN A 32 -16.70 -0.22 15.67
C GLN A 32 -16.27 -1.45 14.85
N THR A 33 -15.13 -1.34 14.19
CA THR A 33 -14.50 -2.48 13.53
C THR A 33 -13.64 -3.22 14.56
N THR A 34 -14.12 -4.39 14.95
CA THR A 34 -13.45 -5.37 15.80
C THR A 34 -12.13 -5.85 15.18
N THR A 35 -11.18 -6.14 16.07
CA THR A 35 -9.73 -6.23 15.84
C THR A 35 -9.29 -7.67 15.60
N THR A 36 -8.42 -7.87 14.60
CA THR A 36 -7.46 -8.99 14.58
C THR A 36 -6.11 -8.50 14.02
N ALA A 37 -5.05 -8.76 14.78
CA ALA A 37 -3.62 -8.47 14.55
C ALA A 37 -3.18 -6.98 14.49
N GLN A 38 -2.68 -6.53 15.64
CA GLN A 38 -1.93 -5.30 15.87
C GLN A 38 -0.90 -4.93 14.78
N ALA A 39 -1.01 -3.71 14.24
CA ALA A 39 -0.03 -2.63 14.39
C ALA A 39 -0.30 -1.50 13.37
N SER A 40 -1.46 -0.86 13.44
CA SER A 40 -1.54 0.52 12.94
C SER A 40 -0.67 1.37 13.86
N THR A 41 0.58 1.66 13.47
CA THR A 41 1.34 2.73 14.12
C THR A 41 0.47 3.97 14.15
N LYS A 42 0.10 4.42 15.35
CA LYS A 42 -0.62 5.67 15.53
C LYS A 42 0.27 6.78 14.99
N LEU A 43 -0.03 7.23 13.77
CA LEU A 43 0.72 8.29 13.12
C LEU A 43 0.70 9.54 13.99
N THR A 44 1.85 10.19 14.14
CA THR A 44 1.93 11.48 14.82
C THR A 44 1.16 12.54 14.03
N ALA A 45 0.73 13.62 14.68
CA ALA A 45 0.05 14.73 13.99
C ALA A 45 0.91 15.32 12.86
N SER A 46 2.22 15.43 13.09
CA SER A 46 3.19 15.87 12.07
C SER A 46 3.21 14.93 10.86
N GLN A 47 3.29 13.61 11.08
CA GLN A 47 3.25 12.62 10.00
C GLN A 47 1.94 12.70 9.21
N LYS A 48 0.78 12.82 9.89
CA LYS A 48 -0.52 12.96 9.23
C LYS A 48 -0.56 14.19 8.31
N LYS A 49 -0.08 15.34 8.79
CA LYS A 49 0.00 16.58 8.00
C LYS A 49 0.89 16.43 6.77
N GLN A 50 2.06 15.79 6.92
CA GLN A 50 2.96 15.51 5.81
C GLN A 50 2.34 14.58 4.77
N ILE A 51 1.69 13.49 5.22
CA ILE A 51 1.01 12.53 4.36
C ILE A 51 -0.13 13.19 3.60
N ALA A 52 -0.93 14.04 4.26
CA ALA A 52 -1.97 14.83 3.60
C ALA A 52 -1.38 15.70 2.48
N LYS A 53 -0.25 16.39 2.74
CA LYS A 53 0.45 17.20 1.73
C LYS A 53 0.97 16.36 0.55
N ILE A 54 1.56 15.19 0.82
CA ILE A 54 2.06 14.26 -0.22
C ILE A 54 0.93 13.80 -1.14
N ASN A 55 -0.27 13.64 -0.58
CA ASN A 55 -1.43 13.10 -1.25
C ASN A 55 -2.39 14.18 -1.81
N ALA A 56 -2.10 15.46 -1.59
CA ALA A 56 -2.97 16.58 -1.96
C ALA A 56 -3.21 16.69 -3.48
N SER A 57 -2.28 16.23 -4.32
CA SER A 57 -2.41 16.25 -5.78
C SER A 57 -3.23 15.08 -6.35
N LEU A 58 -3.60 14.10 -5.52
CA LEU A 58 -4.40 12.96 -5.95
C LEU A 58 -5.88 13.35 -5.96
N SER A 59 -6.54 13.13 -7.10
CA SER A 59 -8.00 13.21 -7.19
C SER A 59 -8.68 12.24 -6.19
N LYS A 60 -9.93 12.52 -5.81
CA LYS A 60 -10.75 11.64 -4.95
C LYS A 60 -10.76 10.18 -5.44
N LYS A 61 -10.89 9.95 -6.76
CA LYS A 61 -10.88 8.61 -7.36
C LYS A 61 -9.53 7.89 -7.20
N GLN A 62 -8.43 8.61 -7.37
CA GLN A 62 -7.09 8.06 -7.13
C GLN A 62 -6.86 7.75 -5.65
N MET A 63 -7.37 8.59 -4.74
CA MET A 63 -7.32 8.31 -3.30
C MET A 63 -8.06 7.04 -2.93
N ALA A 64 -9.27 6.86 -3.47
CA ALA A 64 -10.06 5.64 -3.27
C ALA A 64 -9.33 4.41 -3.81
N ALA A 65 -8.74 4.50 -5.00
CA ALA A 65 -7.95 3.41 -5.57
C ALA A 65 -6.70 3.09 -4.74
N LYS A 66 -5.99 4.12 -4.26
CA LYS A 66 -4.84 3.98 -3.36
C LYS A 66 -5.19 3.27 -2.06
N ASN A 67 -6.29 3.69 -1.41
CA ASN A 67 -6.78 3.05 -0.19
C ASN A 67 -7.17 1.59 -0.44
N TRP A 68 -7.83 1.31 -1.58
CA TRP A 68 -8.23 -0.03 -1.95
C TRP A 68 -7.04 -0.98 -2.13
N ILE A 69 -6.01 -0.56 -2.88
CA ILE A 69 -4.79 -1.38 -3.05
C ILE A 69 -4.19 -1.65 -1.68
N ALA A 70 -4.03 -0.61 -0.89
CA ALA A 70 -3.28 -0.73 0.35
C ALA A 70 -4.04 -1.46 1.48
N TYR A 71 -5.36 -1.64 1.35
CA TYR A 71 -6.12 -2.63 2.12
C TYR A 71 -5.76 -4.06 1.71
N HIS A 72 -5.77 -4.35 0.40
CA HIS A 72 -5.51 -5.70 -0.10
C HIS A 72 -4.04 -6.12 0.07
N GLU A 73 -3.11 -5.17 0.01
CA GLU A 73 -1.67 -5.44 0.19
C GLU A 73 -1.30 -5.70 1.66
N SER A 74 -1.95 -5.05 2.63
CA SER A 74 -1.44 -5.04 4.01
C SER A 74 -2.45 -4.76 5.11
N SER A 75 -3.75 -4.68 4.78
CA SER A 75 -4.78 -4.18 5.69
C SER A 75 -4.40 -2.83 6.32
N TYR A 76 -3.82 -1.93 5.51
CA TYR A 76 -3.35 -0.60 5.91
C TYR A 76 -2.11 -0.54 6.82
N SER A 77 -1.46 -1.67 7.12
CA SER A 77 -0.34 -1.70 8.07
C SER A 77 0.95 -1.16 7.48
N TYR A 78 1.44 -0.03 8.02
CA TYR A 78 2.77 0.51 7.70
C TYR A 78 3.94 -0.37 8.17
N ARG A 79 3.66 -1.47 8.88
CA ARG A 79 4.66 -2.39 9.44
C ARG A 79 4.48 -3.83 8.97
N ALA A 80 3.53 -4.09 8.05
CA ALA A 80 3.38 -5.41 7.47
C ALA A 80 4.67 -5.84 6.78
N VAL A 81 5.10 -7.08 6.97
CA VAL A 81 6.31 -7.63 6.37
C VAL A 81 5.95 -8.93 5.67
N ASN A 82 6.32 -9.03 4.39
CA ASN A 82 6.22 -10.27 3.63
C ASN A 82 7.49 -10.46 2.80
N GLY A 83 8.41 -11.29 3.30
CA GLY A 83 9.73 -11.48 2.69
C GLY A 83 10.50 -10.17 2.48
N ASN A 84 10.73 -9.83 1.22
CA ASN A 84 11.43 -8.60 0.80
C ASN A 84 10.53 -7.36 0.69
N CYS A 85 9.21 -7.52 0.83
CA CYS A 85 8.24 -6.44 0.81
C CYS A 85 7.96 -5.90 2.22
N TYR A 86 7.67 -4.60 2.30
CA TYR A 86 7.42 -3.91 3.56
C TYR A 86 6.32 -2.85 3.47
N GLY A 87 5.52 -2.80 4.53
CA GLY A 87 4.65 -1.70 4.89
C GLY A 87 3.33 -1.66 4.14
N ARG A 88 2.73 -0.48 4.16
CA ARG A 88 1.31 -0.25 3.80
C ARG A 88 0.98 -0.66 2.36
N TYR A 89 2.00 -0.61 1.52
CA TYR A 89 1.94 -0.77 0.07
C TYR A 89 2.73 -2.00 -0.39
N GLN A 90 3.27 -2.79 0.54
CA GLN A 90 4.15 -3.94 0.27
C GLN A 90 5.25 -3.62 -0.77
N LEU A 91 5.88 -2.46 -0.62
CA LEU A 91 6.99 -2.06 -1.49
C LEU A 91 8.22 -2.92 -1.18
N LEU A 92 9.03 -3.24 -2.20
CA LEU A 92 10.35 -3.83 -1.96
C LEU A 92 11.16 -2.94 -1.01
N LYS A 93 11.76 -3.54 0.01
CA LYS A 93 12.59 -2.83 1.03
C LYS A 93 13.67 -1.96 0.38
N SER A 94 14.23 -2.40 -0.75
CA SER A 94 15.21 -1.63 -1.52
C SER A 94 14.67 -0.27 -1.98
N TYR A 95 13.40 -0.17 -2.38
CA TYR A 95 12.79 1.10 -2.80
C TYR A 95 12.62 2.11 -1.66
N LEU A 96 12.64 1.63 -0.42
CA LEU A 96 12.54 2.49 0.76
C LEU A 96 13.89 3.08 1.17
N HIS A 97 15.01 2.64 0.56
CA HIS A 97 16.37 3.11 0.84
C HIS A 97 16.70 3.15 2.34
N GLY A 98 16.26 2.13 3.09
CA GLY A 98 16.44 2.04 4.55
C GLY A 98 15.47 2.89 5.39
N ASN A 99 14.72 3.82 4.79
CA ASN A 99 13.74 4.64 5.49
C ASN A 99 12.34 4.01 5.45
N LEU A 100 11.99 3.27 6.50
CA LEU A 100 10.71 2.56 6.60
C LEU A 100 9.55 3.41 7.12
N SER A 101 9.74 4.74 7.28
CA SER A 101 8.71 5.61 7.86
C SER A 101 7.43 5.65 7.01
N PRO A 102 6.25 5.83 7.63
CA PRO A 102 4.99 6.00 6.91
C PRO A 102 5.03 7.10 5.85
N VAL A 103 5.69 8.22 6.17
CA VAL A 103 5.85 9.36 5.27
C VAL A 103 6.68 8.98 4.05
N ASN A 104 7.76 8.22 4.23
CA ASN A 104 8.57 7.76 3.10
C ASN A 104 7.82 6.74 2.25
N GLN A 105 7.11 5.78 2.87
CA GLN A 105 6.28 4.82 2.15
C GLN A 105 5.24 5.52 1.26
N GLU A 106 4.57 6.56 1.75
CA GLU A 106 3.59 7.35 0.99
C GLU A 106 4.20 8.06 -0.22
N LYS A 107 5.41 8.63 -0.06
CA LYS A 107 6.16 9.26 -1.17
C LYS A 107 6.59 8.24 -2.21
N VAL A 108 7.25 7.17 -1.78
CA VAL A 108 7.79 6.13 -2.65
C VAL A 108 6.66 5.43 -3.40
N ALA A 109 5.56 5.10 -2.73
CA ALA A 109 4.40 4.48 -3.37
C ALA A 109 3.79 5.39 -4.46
N ASN A 110 3.63 6.69 -4.19
CA ASN A 110 3.13 7.63 -5.20
C ASN A 110 4.06 7.71 -6.42
N SER A 111 5.37 7.80 -6.20
CA SER A 111 6.37 7.83 -7.28
C SER A 111 6.37 6.52 -8.07
N TYR A 112 6.35 5.38 -7.40
CA TYR A 112 6.30 4.05 -8.00
C TYR A 112 5.05 3.90 -8.87
N VAL A 113 3.87 4.20 -8.33
CA VAL A 113 2.61 4.10 -9.08
C VAL A 113 2.57 5.04 -10.27
N LYS A 114 3.06 6.27 -10.11
CA LYS A 114 3.16 7.23 -11.20
C LYS A 114 4.09 6.74 -12.31
N GLY A 115 5.24 6.16 -11.96
CA GLY A 115 6.21 5.64 -12.93
C GLY A 115 5.73 4.37 -13.65
N ARG A 116 5.11 3.44 -12.92
CA ARG A 116 4.73 2.12 -13.47
C ARG A 116 3.35 2.10 -14.12
N TYR A 117 2.36 2.77 -13.51
CA TYR A 117 0.95 2.74 -13.96
C TYR A 117 0.43 4.09 -14.43
N GLY A 118 1.13 5.17 -14.14
CA GLY A 118 0.66 6.55 -14.36
C GLY A 118 -0.27 7.05 -13.26
N THR A 119 -1.29 6.27 -12.88
CA THR A 119 -2.25 6.65 -11.82
C THR A 119 -2.63 5.49 -10.91
N TRP A 120 -3.05 5.81 -9.68
CA TRP A 120 -3.59 4.83 -8.74
C TRP A 120 -4.80 4.06 -9.26
N THR A 121 -5.66 4.71 -10.06
CA THR A 121 -6.80 4.04 -10.70
C THR A 121 -6.34 2.96 -11.69
N LYS A 122 -5.28 3.24 -12.47
CA LYS A 122 -4.69 2.25 -13.38
C LYS A 122 -3.98 1.13 -12.63
N ALA A 123 -3.26 1.46 -11.54
CA ALA A 123 -2.66 0.47 -10.67
C ALA A 123 -3.70 -0.49 -10.06
N LYS A 124 -4.84 0.05 -9.59
CA LYS A 124 -5.94 -0.78 -9.08
C LYS A 124 -6.49 -1.70 -10.17
N LYS A 125 -6.74 -1.18 -11.37
CA LYS A 125 -7.22 -2.00 -12.49
C LYS A 125 -6.25 -3.13 -12.83
N TYR A 126 -4.95 -2.85 -12.79
CA TYR A 126 -3.91 -3.85 -12.99
C TYR A 126 -3.93 -4.93 -11.90
N TRP A 127 -4.01 -4.51 -10.63
CA TRP A 127 -4.11 -5.40 -9.48
C TRP A 127 -5.30 -6.35 -9.60
N GLN A 128 -6.47 -5.87 -10.01
CA GLN A 128 -7.69 -6.69 -10.11
C GLN A 128 -7.55 -7.89 -11.07
N SER A 129 -6.63 -7.84 -12.04
CA SER A 129 -6.39 -8.95 -12.96
C SER A 129 -5.13 -9.77 -12.64
N HIS A 130 -4.18 -9.21 -11.90
CA HIS A 130 -2.87 -9.85 -11.66
C HIS A 130 -2.64 -10.22 -10.19
N HIS A 131 -3.45 -9.69 -9.28
CA HIS A 131 -3.30 -9.82 -7.82
C HIS A 131 -1.97 -9.28 -7.27
N TRP A 132 -1.33 -8.39 -8.04
CA TRP A 132 -0.19 -7.59 -7.65
C TRP A 132 -0.21 -6.26 -8.39
N TYR A 133 0.52 -5.28 -7.87
CA TYR A 133 0.73 -3.98 -8.50
C TYR A 133 2.18 -3.51 -8.31
#